data_AF-A0A2H9QTE6-F1
#
_entry.id   AF-A0A2H9QTE6-F1
#
_cell.length_a   1.000
_cell.length_b   1.000
_cell.length_c   1.000
_cell.angle_alpha   90.00
_cell.angle_beta   90.00
_cell.angle_gamma   90.00
#
_symmetry.space_group_name_H-M   'P 1'
#
loop_
_entity.id
_entity.type
_entity.pdbx_description
1 polymer ?
#
loop_
_entity_poly.entity_id
_entity_poly.type
_entity_poly.pdbx_seq_one_letter_code
_entity_poly.pdbx_strand_id
1 'polypeptide(L)' 'MAQKARISLTGTDPKKVDNICQQIRAISERTGVGMKGPIPLPTKKLKVPV' A
#
# COMPACT_ATOMS: atom_id res chain seq x y z
N MET A 1 19.63 11.89 -10.37
CA MET A 1 18.19 11.82 -10.04
C MET A 1 17.92 10.43 -9.49
N ALA A 2 17.49 10.27 -8.24
CA ALA A 2 17.23 8.95 -7.67
C ALA A 2 15.87 8.43 -8.15
N GLN A 3 15.84 7.23 -8.72
CA GLN A 3 14.61 6.58 -9.17
C GLN A 3 13.77 6.20 -7.94
N LYS A 4 12.58 6.78 -7.82
CA LYS A 4 11.63 6.49 -6.73
C LYS A 4 10.54 5.55 -7.25
N ALA A 5 10.51 4.32 -6.76
CA ALA A 5 9.39 3.42 -7.01
C ALA A 5 8.17 3.92 -6.22
N ARG A 6 7.01 4.04 -6.88
CA ARG A 6 5.73 4.33 -6.25
C ARG A 6 4.84 3.11 -6.34
N ILE A 7 4.49 2.53 -5.20
CA ILE A 7 3.61 1.36 -5.10
C ILE A 7 2.24 1.86 -4.61
N SER A 8 1.21 1.70 -5.43
CA SER A 8 -0.18 1.96 -5.06
C SER A 8 -0.94 0.66 -4.92
N LEU A 9 -1.29 0.27 -3.70
CA LEU A 9 -2.13 -0.90 -3.43
C LEU A 9 -3.60 -0.50 -3.46
N THR A 10 -4.40 -1.24 -4.23
CA THR A 10 -5.86 -1.10 -4.25
C THR A 10 -6.44 -2.51 -4.06
N GLY A 11 -7.44 -2.64 -3.20
CA GLY A 11 -8.08 -3.93 -2.95
C GLY A 11 -9.49 -3.76 -2.43
N THR A 12 -10.30 -4.80 -2.61
CA THR A 12 -11.68 -4.88 -2.12
C THR A 12 -11.73 -5.08 -0.60
N ASP A 13 -10.78 -5.85 -0.05
CA ASP A 13 -10.69 -6.17 1.37
C ASP A 13 -9.56 -5.37 2.06
N PRO A 14 -9.85 -4.56 3.10
CA PRO A 14 -8.83 -3.78 3.79
C PRO A 14 -7.79 -4.65 4.51
N LYS A 15 -8.20 -5.81 5.07
CA LYS A 15 -7.29 -6.73 5.79
C LYS A 15 -6.23 -7.33 4.87
N LYS A 16 -6.58 -7.67 3.63
CA LYS A 16 -5.61 -8.23 2.67
C LYS A 16 -4.61 -7.16 2.24
N VAL A 17 -5.07 -5.94 2.01
CA VAL A 17 -4.19 -4.81 1.64
C VAL A 17 -3.20 -4.52 2.76
N ASP A 18 -3.64 -4.58 4.01
CA ASP A 18 -2.77 -4.34 5.18
C ASP A 18 -1.69 -5.42 5.31
N ASN A 19 -2.06 -6.70 5.16
CA ASN A 19 -1.08 -7.80 5.14
C ASN A 19 -0.02 -7.64 4.05
N ILE A 20 -0.42 -7.24 2.83
CA ILE A 20 0.54 -7.00 1.74
C ILE A 20 1.44 -5.81 2.06
N CYS A 21 0.88 -4.76 2.66
CA CYS A 21 1.65 -3.58 3.06
C CYS A 21 2.74 -3.95 4.09
N GLN A 22 2.41 -4.80 5.06
CA GLN A 22 3.37 -5.32 6.03
C GLN A 22 4.48 -6.16 5.38
N GLN A 23 4.13 -7.01 4.40
CA GLN A 23 5.13 -7.81 3.67
C GLN A 23 6.11 -6.93 2.89
N ILE A 24 5.60 -5.92 2.17
CA ILE A 24 6.45 -4.98 1.41
C ILE A 24 7.36 -4.20 2.36
N ARG A 25 6.84 -3.80 3.53
CA ARG A 25 7.64 -3.14 4.56
C ARG A 25 8.78 -4.04 5.05
N ALA A 26 8.50 -5.30 5.37
CA ALA A 26 9.52 -6.26 5.81
C ALA A 26 10.61 -6.48 4.75
N ILE A 27 10.22 -6.56 3.47
CA ILE A 27 11.17 -6.66 2.35
C ILE A 27 12.02 -5.38 2.25
N SER A 28 11.39 -4.21 2.36
CA SER A 28 12.09 -2.92 2.27
C SER A 28 13.10 -2.72 3.41
N GLU A 29 12.74 -3.13 4.63
CA GLU A 29 13.64 -3.12 5.79
C GLU A 29 14.82 -4.08 5.59
N ARG A 30 14.57 -5.28 5.06
CA ARG A 30 15.62 -6.27 4.75
C ARG A 30 16.57 -5.80 3.64
N THR A 31 16.06 -5.09 2.64
CA THR A 31 16.87 -4.56 1.52
C THR A 31 17.52 -3.22 1.87
N GLY A 32 17.17 -2.59 3.00
CA GLY A 32 17.72 -1.29 3.42
C GLY A 32 17.27 -0.12 2.54
N VAL A 33 16.11 -0.23 1.88
CA VAL A 33 15.59 0.81 0.98
C VAL A 33 14.72 1.79 1.77
N GLY A 34 14.98 3.10 1.60
CA GLY A 34 14.21 4.16 2.26
C GLY A 34 12.76 4.20 1.79
N MET A 35 11.85 3.62 2.59
CA MET A 35 10.42 3.63 2.33
C MET A 35 9.77 4.86 3.00
N LYS A 36 9.06 5.69 2.23
CA LYS A 36 8.05 6.57 2.82
C LYS A 36 6.90 5.65 3.23
N GLY A 37 6.60 5.58 4.52
CA GLY A 37 5.72 4.58 5.13
C GLY A 37 4.33 4.47 4.50
N PRO A 38 3.48 3.56 4.98
CA PRO A 38 2.14 3.39 4.44
C PRO A 38 1.35 4.70 4.49
N ILE A 39 1.05 5.26 3.33
CA ILE A 39 0.18 6.44 3.20
C ILE A 39 -1.22 5.91 2.94
N PRO A 40 -2.12 5.88 3.95
CA PRO A 40 -3.48 5.43 3.75
C PRO A 40 -4.20 6.42 2.83
N LEU A 41 -4.73 5.90 1.72
CA LEU A 41 -5.59 6.67 0.83
C LEU A 41 -7.06 6.47 1.24
N PRO A 42 -7.93 7.45 0.99
CA PRO A 42 -9.35 7.33 1.28
C PRO A 42 -9.96 6.14 0.52
N THR A 43 -10.78 5.34 1.22
CA THR A 43 -11.47 4.20 0.63
C THR A 43 -12.61 4.68 -0.27
N LYS A 44 -12.63 4.27 -1.53
CA LYS A 44 -13.76 4.53 -2.43
C LYS A 44 -14.95 3.67 -1.99
N LYS A 45 -16.04 4.31 -1.55
CA LYS A 45 -17.31 3.64 -1.22
C LYS A 45 -18.28 3.83 -2.37
N LEU A 46 -18.52 2.76 -3.14
CA LEU A 46 -19.48 2.78 -4.23
C LEU A 46 -20.85 2.35 -3.68
N LYS A 47 -21.84 3.25 -3.75
CA LYS A 47 -23.24 2.97 -3.37
C LYS A 47 -24.02 2.75 -4.67
N VAL A 48 -24.51 1.54 -4.90
CA VAL A 48 -25.37 1.24 -6.05
C VAL A 48 -26.82 1.46 -5.60
N PRO A 49 -27.57 2.43 -6.19
CA PRO A 49 -29.00 2.53 -5.97
C PRO A 49 -29.72 1.37 -6.67
N VAL A 50 -30.78 0.85 -6.03
CA VAL A 50 -31.66 -0.20 -6.56
C VAL A 50 -32.71 0.35 -7.51
#